data_AF-A0A927RUW0-F1
#
_entry.id   AF-A0A927RUW0-F1
#
_cell.length_a   1.000
_cell.length_b   1.000
_cell.length_c   1.000
_cell.angle_alpha   90.00
_cell.angle_beta   90.00
_cell.angle_gamma   90.00
#
_symmetry.space_group_name_H-M   'P 1'
#
loop_
_entity.id
_entity.type
_entity.pdbx_description
1 polymer ?
#
loop_
_entity_poly.entity_id
_entity_poly.type
_entity_poly.pdbx_seq_one_letter_code
_entity_poly.pdbx_strand_id
1 'polypeptide(L)'
;ILDGIIEMIYALDKIAPGTANDDTLLYGVEVKFYNMEVEVDEKLQSRYEGLYIIGDGSGITHSLSHASASGVLVAREIAENQ
;
A
#
# COMPACT_ATOMS: atom_id res chain seq x y z
N ILE A 1 -0.80 22.93 -9.29
CA ILE A 1 -0.86 21.90 -8.22
C ILE A 1 -1.07 22.57 -6.86
N LEU A 2 -0.20 23.52 -6.47
CA LEU A 2 -0.35 24.24 -5.19
C LEU A 2 -1.69 24.98 -5.07
N ASP A 3 -2.12 25.70 -6.11
CA ASP A 3 -3.40 26.41 -6.10
C ASP A 3 -4.59 25.46 -5.86
N GLY A 4 -4.56 24.27 -6.49
CA GLY A 4 -5.59 23.26 -6.29
C GLY A 4 -5.60 22.66 -4.87
N ILE A 5 -4.43 22.54 -4.22
CA ILE A 5 -4.36 22.12 -2.81
C ILE A 5 -4.96 23.20 -1.90
N ILE A 6 -4.64 24.47 -2.16
CA ILE A 6 -5.15 25.61 -1.40
C ILE A 6 -6.68 25.71 -1.54
N GLU A 7 -7.20 25.64 -2.76
CA GLU A 7 -8.64 25.65 -3.04
C GLU A 7 -9.38 24.50 -2.34
N MET A 8 -8.78 23.30 -2.35
CA MET A 8 -9.33 22.11 -1.69
C MET A 8 -9.37 22.26 -0.17
N ILE A 9 -8.33 22.82 0.48
CA ILE A 9 -8.32 23.09 1.92
C ILE A 9 -9.45 24.05 2.30
N TYR A 10 -9.64 25.15 1.56
CA TYR A 10 -10.74 26.08 1.80
C TYR A 10 -12.12 25.49 1.52
N ALA A 11 -12.23 24.58 0.54
CA ALA A 11 -13.47 23.85 0.29
C ALA A 11 -13.79 22.87 1.43
N LEU A 12 -12.79 22.18 1.97
CA LEU A 12 -12.94 21.28 3.11
C LEU A 12 -13.33 22.02 4.38
N ASP A 13 -12.82 23.23 4.60
CA ASP A 13 -13.18 24.05 5.76
C ASP A 13 -14.68 24.37 5.82
N LYS A 14 -15.35 24.50 4.65
CA LYS A 14 -16.81 24.68 4.59
C LYS A 14 -17.59 23.44 5.06
N ILE A 15 -17.00 22.26 4.94
CA ILE A 15 -17.60 20.97 5.34
C ILE A 15 -17.22 20.63 6.79
N ALA A 16 -15.98 20.90 7.17
CA ALA A 16 -15.42 20.67 8.49
C ALA A 16 -14.68 21.94 8.97
N PRO A 17 -15.39 22.85 9.65
CA PRO A 17 -14.82 24.14 10.09
C PRO A 17 -13.58 23.96 10.97
N GLY A 18 -12.53 24.73 10.68
CA GLY A 18 -11.23 24.65 11.33
C GLY A 18 -10.18 23.89 10.53
N THR A 19 -10.54 23.32 9.39
CA THR A 19 -9.59 22.63 8.48
C THR A 19 -8.56 23.61 7.92
N ALA A 20 -8.95 24.85 7.63
CA ALA A 20 -8.06 25.89 7.10
C ALA A 20 -7.44 26.78 8.19
N ASN A 21 -7.39 26.34 9.44
CA ASN A 21 -6.71 27.07 10.51
C ASN A 21 -5.19 27.16 10.24
N ASP A 22 -4.59 28.32 10.52
CA ASP A 22 -3.14 28.56 10.38
C ASP A 22 -2.28 27.59 11.20
N ASP A 23 -2.82 27.05 12.30
CA ASP A 23 -2.15 26.05 13.15
C ASP A 23 -2.27 24.61 12.60
N THR A 24 -3.05 24.38 11.54
CA THR A 24 -3.23 23.06 10.94
C THR A 24 -2.00 22.67 10.12
N LEU A 25 -1.36 21.57 10.50
CA LEU A 25 -0.22 21.03 9.76
C LEU A 25 -0.67 20.20 8.55
N LEU A 26 -0.26 20.65 7.35
CA LEU A 26 -0.40 19.86 6.13
C LEU A 26 0.77 18.87 6.01
N TYR A 27 0.49 17.60 6.26
CA TYR A 27 1.44 16.53 5.98
C TYR A 27 1.37 16.15 4.50
N GLY A 28 2.48 16.37 3.77
CA GLY A 28 2.62 15.90 2.40
C GLY A 28 2.70 14.38 2.33
N VAL A 29 2.12 13.78 1.29
CA VAL A 29 2.27 12.34 1.04
C VAL A 29 3.64 12.07 0.43
N GLU A 30 4.45 11.23 1.08
CA GLU A 30 5.61 10.61 0.45
C GLU A 30 5.12 9.46 -0.43
N VAL A 31 5.16 9.65 -1.75
CA VAL A 31 4.73 8.63 -2.73
C VAL A 31 5.95 7.91 -3.27
N LYS A 32 5.97 6.58 -3.17
CA LYS A 32 6.89 5.73 -3.93
C LYS A 32 6.31 5.48 -5.32
N PHE A 33 6.83 6.19 -6.32
CA PHE A 33 6.31 6.15 -7.70
C PHE A 33 6.63 4.87 -8.47
N TYR A 34 7.52 4.02 -7.96
CA TYR A 34 7.91 2.77 -8.58
C TYR A 34 7.50 1.62 -7.70
N ASN A 35 6.68 0.73 -8.25
CA ASN A 35 6.41 -0.56 -7.67
C ASN A 35 7.08 -1.61 -8.56
N MET A 36 8.04 -2.35 -8.02
CA MET A 36 8.56 -3.52 -8.71
C MET A 36 7.63 -4.67 -8.39
N GLU A 37 6.70 -4.95 -9.31
CA GLU A 37 5.93 -6.18 -9.25
C GLU A 37 6.86 -7.34 -9.60
N VAL A 38 7.02 -8.26 -8.65
CA VAL A 38 7.84 -9.45 -8.84
C VAL A 38 6.99 -10.53 -9.48
N GLU A 39 7.46 -11.09 -10.58
CA GLU A 39 6.78 -12.20 -11.26
C GLU A 39 6.75 -13.45 -10.34
N VAL A 40 5.53 -13.92 -10.07
CA VAL A 40 5.24 -15.10 -9.25
C VAL A 40 4.11 -15.91 -9.88
N ASP A 41 3.99 -17.17 -9.48
CA ASP A 41 2.88 -18.04 -9.86
C ASP A 41 1.64 -17.87 -8.95
N GLU A 42 0.62 -18.72 -9.16
CA GLU A 42 -0.62 -18.71 -8.37
C GLU A 42 -0.41 -19.03 -6.88
N LYS A 43 0.74 -19.60 -6.51
CA LYS A 43 1.15 -19.92 -5.14
C LYS A 43 2.04 -18.84 -4.53
N LEU A 44 2.24 -17.72 -5.23
CA LEU A 44 3.14 -16.63 -4.85
C LEU A 44 4.60 -17.07 -4.79
N GLN A 45 4.95 -18.14 -5.51
CA GLN A 45 6.32 -18.62 -5.64
C GLN A 45 6.98 -17.94 -6.84
N SER A 46 8.23 -17.53 -6.66
CA SER A 46 9.04 -17.01 -7.76
C SER A 46 9.46 -18.14 -8.72
N ARG A 47 10.15 -17.80 -9.82
CA ARG A 47 10.82 -18.79 -10.68
C ARG A 47 11.84 -19.68 -9.95
N TYR A 48 12.23 -19.34 -8.73
CA TYR A 48 13.12 -20.14 -7.89
C TYR A 48 12.27 -20.94 -6.90
N GLU A 49 12.37 -22.26 -6.98
CA GLU A 49 11.67 -23.18 -6.10
C GLU A 49 12.00 -22.91 -4.62
N GLY A 50 10.96 -22.90 -3.78
CA GLY A 50 11.05 -22.60 -2.35
C GLY A 50 11.18 -21.12 -1.99
N LEU A 51 11.31 -20.21 -2.98
CA LEU A 51 11.37 -18.77 -2.74
C LEU A 51 10.02 -18.12 -3.05
N TYR A 52 9.33 -17.69 -1.99
CA TYR A 52 8.02 -17.03 -2.05
C TYR A 52 8.16 -15.54 -1.83
N ILE A 53 7.39 -14.75 -2.57
CA ILE A 53 7.38 -13.29 -2.48
C ILE A 53 5.97 -12.84 -2.12
N ILE A 54 5.81 -12.23 -0.94
CA ILE A 54 4.52 -11.89 -0.35
C ILE A 54 4.54 -10.48 0.24
N GLY A 55 3.36 -9.98 0.64
CA GLY A 55 3.21 -8.64 1.20
C GLY A 55 3.51 -7.53 0.21
N ASP A 56 3.72 -6.32 0.72
CA ASP A 56 3.94 -5.14 -0.13
C ASP A 56 5.22 -5.24 -0.97
N GLY A 57 6.20 -6.01 -0.50
CA GLY A 57 7.45 -6.25 -1.23
C GLY A 57 7.29 -7.06 -2.52
N SER A 58 6.14 -7.74 -2.72
CA SER A 58 5.80 -8.41 -3.97
C SER A 58 5.37 -7.45 -5.08
N GLY A 59 4.93 -6.24 -4.72
CA GLY A 59 4.31 -5.29 -5.63
C GLY A 59 2.87 -5.64 -6.04
N ILE A 60 2.34 -6.81 -5.67
CA ILE A 60 0.96 -7.25 -5.97
C ILE A 60 -0.06 -6.55 -5.07
N THR A 61 0.36 -6.08 -3.90
CA THR A 61 -0.54 -5.44 -2.94
C THR A 61 0.08 -4.24 -2.22
N HIS A 62 -0.80 -3.35 -1.77
CA HIS A 62 -0.51 -2.18 -0.93
C HIS A 62 -1.41 -2.14 0.31
N SER A 63 -2.10 -3.25 0.59
CA SER A 63 -3.05 -3.35 1.69
C SER A 63 -2.50 -4.25 2.78
N LEU A 64 -2.53 -3.75 4.02
CA LEU A 64 -2.17 -4.52 5.21
C LEU A 64 -2.96 -5.83 5.29
N SER A 65 -4.24 -5.84 4.91
CA SER A 65 -5.07 -7.04 4.97
C SER A 65 -4.65 -8.08 3.93
N HIS A 66 -4.39 -7.65 2.70
CA HIS A 66 -3.91 -8.53 1.63
C HIS A 66 -2.50 -9.04 1.92
N ALA A 67 -1.60 -8.17 2.41
CA ALA A 67 -0.26 -8.56 2.83
C ALA A 67 -0.32 -9.64 3.92
N SER A 68 -1.18 -9.46 4.92
CA SER A 68 -1.39 -10.45 5.98
C SER A 68 -1.98 -11.76 5.46
N ALA A 69 -2.98 -11.69 4.57
CA ALA A 69 -3.61 -12.88 3.98
C ALA A 69 -2.61 -13.69 3.13
N SER A 70 -1.75 -13.02 2.35
CA SER A 70 -0.71 -13.68 1.54
C SER A 70 0.28 -14.48 2.39
N GLY A 71 0.63 -13.98 3.59
CA GLY A 71 1.47 -14.71 4.53
C GLY A 71 0.82 -15.98 5.06
N VAL A 72 -0.47 -15.93 5.39
CA VAL A 72 -1.22 -17.13 5.84
C VAL A 72 -1.34 -18.15 4.71
N LEU A 73 -1.59 -17.69 3.48
CA LEU A 73 -1.69 -18.55 2.30
C LEU A 73 -0.38 -19.32 2.06
N VAL A 74 0.74 -18.61 1.98
CA VAL A 74 2.06 -19.22 1.74
C VAL A 74 2.48 -20.11 2.91
N ALA A 75 2.20 -19.73 4.15
CA ALA A 75 2.50 -20.57 5.30
C ALA A 75 1.76 -21.92 5.25
N ARG A 76 0.51 -21.94 4.78
CA ARG A 76 -0.27 -23.17 4.59
C ARG A 76 0.28 -24.00 3.43
N GLU A 77 0.58 -23.37 2.30
CA GLU A 77 1.18 -24.04 1.15
C GLU A 77 2.50 -24.73 1.52
N ILE A 78 3.36 -24.07 2.31
CA ILE A 78 4.61 -24.65 2.78
C ILE A 78 4.34 -25.82 3.74
N ALA A 79 3.37 -25.69 4.65
CA ALA A 79 3.05 -26.74 5.61
C ALA A 79 2.40 -27.99 4.98
N GLU A 80 1.65 -27.82 3.88
CA GLU A 80 1.00 -28.93 3.15
C GLU A 80 1.95 -29.68 2.21
N ASN A 81 3.02 -29.03 1.74
CA ASN A 81 4.03 -29.63 0.85
C ASN A 81 5.27 -30.17 1.60
N GLN A 82 5.24 -30.23 2.94
CA GLN A 82 6.20 -30.96 3.77
C GLN A 82 5.76 -32.42 3.98
#